data_AF-A0A7H8K8E0-F1
#
_entry.id   AF-A0A7H8K8E0-F1
#
_cell.length_a   1.000
_cell.length_b   1.000
_cell.length_c   1.000
_cell.angle_alpha   90.00
_cell.angle_beta   90.00
_cell.angle_gamma   90.00
#
_symmetry.space_group_name_H-M   'P 1'
#
loop_
_entity.id
_entity.type
_entity.pdbx_description
1 polymer ?
#
loop_
_entity_poly.entity_id
_entity_poly.type
_entity_poly.pdbx_seq_one_letter_code
_entity_poly.pdbx_strand_id
1 'polypeptide(L)'
;MAEDRPATPATDPTRPLRGRRRKLPRLNWLLQLFPVSTMVVAPYAVLVVPMAVLNGNPDLGFIVMLLALALPGCLLVELAFLRRVGRRGEWQRGLNRASAGHPRLFTIARAVTLGSVSADLVGVWAGRGTIFSQLTGEVASSPAAMLSSLFMGWRYLAFALLVASLLAGQAGRLACLRWATCLIGTQVVVAVTTALTAPLMGYLTFVVALAALCGLLHTRFVVIAVVALFLIWPTMYAARNEIRTDGGVAVDEEVTSADRLRFDLQVTRASEYDVPVDIERPGPSEIVRYGLLPRALDPDRPALSTGARINEYLGGTSTSAYTFLALGTIYFLDGPWGVVVFYTGWALVGVLLLRAGGPPGPIRLALFGFVVASPLMWSKVYPESMISFVQFSVAALPVLLLLRLTRDRTPTSARTPRTRLPT
;
A
#
# COMPACT_ATOMS: atom_id res chain seq x y z
N MET A 1 -61.98 15.87 -2.99
CA MET A 1 -60.92 15.23 -3.78
C MET A 1 -59.59 15.63 -3.16
N ALA A 2 -59.06 14.79 -2.27
CA ALA A 2 -57.76 14.99 -1.65
C ALA A 2 -56.87 13.80 -2.08
N GLU A 3 -55.79 14.11 -2.77
CA GLU A 3 -54.89 13.17 -3.41
C GLU A 3 -53.86 12.67 -2.39
N ASP A 4 -54.02 11.41 -1.98
CA ASP A 4 -53.18 10.74 -0.99
C ASP A 4 -51.87 10.29 -1.66
N ARG A 5 -50.82 11.13 -1.56
CA ARG A 5 -49.48 10.77 -2.03
C ARG A 5 -48.76 9.92 -0.96
N PRO A 6 -48.37 8.67 -1.23
CA PRO A 6 -47.63 7.87 -0.27
C PRO A 6 -46.24 8.48 -0.05
N ALA A 7 -45.94 8.75 1.22
CA ALA A 7 -44.64 9.23 1.66
C ALA A 7 -43.53 8.25 1.21
N THR A 8 -42.60 8.75 0.41
CA THR A 8 -41.34 8.06 0.10
C THR A 8 -40.60 7.74 1.40
N PRO A 9 -40.25 6.47 1.68
CA PRO A 9 -39.56 6.14 2.92
C PRO A 9 -38.16 6.76 2.92
N ALA A 10 -37.91 7.63 3.89
CA ALA A 10 -36.61 8.20 4.18
C ALA A 10 -35.58 7.07 4.32
N THR A 11 -34.51 7.15 3.53
CA THR A 11 -33.40 6.21 3.58
C THR A 11 -32.56 6.51 4.81
N ASP A 12 -32.80 5.77 5.89
CA ASP A 12 -32.01 5.84 7.12
C ASP A 12 -30.51 5.54 6.83
N PRO A 13 -29.60 6.52 7.02
CA PRO A 13 -28.19 6.38 6.71
C PRO A 13 -27.42 5.44 7.67
N THR A 14 -28.07 4.95 8.73
CA THR A 14 -27.45 4.11 9.76
C THR A 14 -27.65 2.60 9.54
N ARG A 15 -28.48 2.20 8.57
CA ARG A 15 -28.81 0.79 8.35
C ARG A 15 -27.63 0.02 7.70
N PRO A 16 -27.15 -1.09 8.29
CA PRO A 16 -26.18 -1.95 7.62
C PRO A 16 -26.81 -2.52 6.35
N LEU A 17 -26.17 -2.28 5.22
CA LEU A 17 -26.63 -2.74 3.91
C LEU A 17 -26.75 -4.27 3.91
N ARG A 18 -27.96 -4.79 4.13
CA ARG A 18 -28.30 -6.16 3.73
C ARG A 18 -27.95 -6.29 2.25
N GLY A 19 -27.05 -7.23 1.95
CA GLY A 19 -26.34 -7.35 0.68
C GLY A 19 -27.26 -7.40 -0.55
N ARG A 20 -27.62 -6.23 -1.09
CA ARG A 20 -28.10 -6.12 -2.47
C ARG A 20 -26.97 -6.58 -3.38
N ARG A 21 -27.29 -7.48 -4.32
CA ARG A 21 -26.41 -7.94 -5.41
C ARG A 21 -25.95 -6.74 -6.25
N ARG A 22 -24.97 -5.96 -5.79
CA ARG A 22 -24.27 -5.02 -6.67
C ARG A 22 -23.36 -5.84 -7.56
N LYS A 23 -23.80 -6.09 -8.79
CA LYS A 23 -22.90 -6.52 -9.86
C LYS A 23 -21.84 -5.41 -9.96
N LEU A 24 -20.61 -5.72 -9.57
CA LEU A 24 -19.49 -4.80 -9.73
C LEU A 24 -19.34 -4.42 -11.22
N PRO A 25 -18.58 -3.37 -11.58
CA PRO A 25 -18.11 -3.18 -12.96
C PRO A 25 -17.26 -4.37 -13.41
N ARG A 26 -17.22 -4.68 -14.72
CA ARG A 26 -16.44 -5.82 -15.26
C ARG A 26 -14.95 -5.69 -14.92
N LEU A 27 -14.44 -4.46 -14.98
CA LEU A 27 -13.04 -4.15 -14.68
C LEU A 27 -12.65 -4.45 -13.23
N ASN A 28 -13.44 -4.02 -12.23
CA ASN A 28 -13.18 -4.37 -10.81
C ASN A 28 -13.11 -5.88 -10.55
N TRP A 29 -13.86 -6.66 -11.33
CA TRP A 29 -13.83 -8.12 -11.22
C TRP A 29 -12.51 -8.69 -11.76
N LEU A 30 -11.99 -8.15 -12.86
CA LEU A 30 -10.66 -8.50 -13.38
C LEU A 30 -9.57 -8.17 -12.35
N LEU A 31 -9.67 -7.01 -11.68
CA LEU A 31 -8.71 -6.63 -10.63
C LEU A 31 -8.70 -7.65 -9.47
N GLN A 32 -9.86 -8.23 -9.14
CA GLN A 32 -9.98 -9.25 -8.10
C GLN A 32 -9.47 -10.62 -8.55
N LEU A 33 -9.53 -10.91 -9.85
CA LEU A 33 -9.02 -12.15 -10.44
C LEU A 33 -7.49 -12.13 -10.58
N PHE A 34 -6.91 -10.95 -10.76
CA PHE A 34 -5.46 -10.78 -10.98
C PHE A 34 -4.90 -9.65 -10.09
N PRO A 35 -5.01 -9.75 -8.76
CA PRO A 35 -4.64 -8.66 -7.84
C PRO A 35 -3.16 -8.26 -7.93
N VAL A 36 -2.24 -9.22 -8.02
CA VAL A 36 -0.80 -8.95 -8.09
C VAL A 36 -0.42 -8.47 -9.48
N SER A 37 -0.89 -9.12 -10.54
CA SER A 37 -0.63 -8.62 -11.91
C SER A 37 -1.17 -7.20 -12.10
N THR A 38 -2.35 -6.90 -11.54
CA THR A 38 -2.89 -5.53 -11.54
C THR A 38 -1.96 -4.54 -10.85
N MET A 39 -1.44 -4.89 -9.67
CA MET A 39 -0.52 -4.01 -8.92
C MET A 39 0.77 -3.74 -9.69
N VAL A 40 1.28 -4.74 -10.42
CA VAL A 40 2.47 -4.59 -11.27
C VAL A 40 2.17 -3.73 -12.49
N VAL A 41 1.06 -3.98 -13.22
CA VAL A 41 0.74 -3.27 -14.47
C VAL A 41 0.28 -1.84 -14.23
N ALA A 42 -0.56 -1.60 -13.23
CA ALA A 42 -1.27 -0.32 -13.06
C ALA A 42 -0.39 0.93 -13.10
N PRO A 43 0.74 1.03 -12.36
CA PRO A 43 1.58 2.23 -12.42
C PRO A 43 2.23 2.42 -13.80
N TYR A 44 2.57 1.34 -14.51
CA TYR A 44 3.16 1.45 -15.83
C TYR A 44 2.13 1.80 -16.90
N ALA A 45 0.95 1.20 -16.84
CA ALA A 45 -0.12 1.49 -17.79
C ALA A 45 -0.69 2.91 -17.64
N VAL A 46 -0.69 3.46 -16.43
CA VAL A 46 -1.29 4.78 -16.14
C VAL A 46 -0.26 5.91 -16.18
N LEU A 47 0.98 5.67 -15.74
CA LEU A 47 1.99 6.71 -15.58
C LEU A 47 3.16 6.52 -16.54
N VAL A 48 3.87 5.39 -16.44
CA VAL A 48 5.19 5.23 -17.07
C VAL A 48 5.10 5.14 -18.61
N VAL A 49 4.28 4.23 -19.13
CA VAL A 49 4.14 4.00 -20.58
C VAL A 49 3.53 5.21 -21.29
N PRO A 50 2.43 5.82 -20.81
CA PRO A 50 1.91 7.04 -21.43
C PRO A 50 2.95 8.15 -21.47
N MET A 51 3.72 8.36 -20.40
CA MET A 51 4.79 9.37 -20.39
C MET A 51 5.91 9.03 -21.38
N ALA A 52 6.33 7.77 -21.48
CA ALA A 52 7.33 7.33 -22.44
C ALA A 52 6.89 7.57 -23.89
N VAL A 53 5.62 7.27 -24.21
CA VAL A 53 5.05 7.49 -25.55
C VAL A 53 4.92 8.99 -25.87
N LEU A 54 4.36 9.78 -24.95
CA LEU A 54 4.16 11.22 -25.15
C LEU A 54 5.47 11.99 -25.31
N ASN A 55 6.54 11.54 -24.63
CA ASN A 55 7.86 12.17 -24.68
C ASN A 55 8.82 11.51 -25.69
N GLY A 56 8.35 10.56 -26.51
CA GLY A 56 9.17 9.91 -27.53
C GLY A 56 10.41 9.20 -26.98
N ASN A 57 10.30 8.53 -25.83
CA ASN A 57 11.42 7.88 -25.18
C ASN A 57 11.95 6.71 -26.04
N PRO A 58 13.25 6.70 -26.42
CA PRO A 58 13.83 5.68 -27.30
C PRO A 58 13.83 4.28 -26.67
N ASP A 59 13.86 4.19 -25.34
CA ASP A 59 13.97 2.95 -24.57
C ASP A 59 12.60 2.38 -24.14
N LEU A 60 11.53 2.77 -24.83
CA LEU A 60 10.18 2.22 -24.59
C LEU A 60 10.18 0.67 -24.64
N GLY A 61 10.98 0.09 -25.55
CA GLY A 61 11.14 -1.36 -25.65
C GLY A 61 11.66 -2.01 -24.37
N PHE A 62 12.57 -1.34 -23.66
CA PHE A 62 13.10 -1.81 -22.38
C PHE A 62 12.04 -1.79 -21.28
N ILE A 63 11.23 -0.73 -21.20
CA ILE A 63 10.11 -0.64 -20.23
C ILE A 63 9.12 -1.79 -20.47
N VAL A 64 8.77 -2.05 -21.73
CA VAL A 64 7.87 -3.14 -22.11
C VAL A 64 8.50 -4.50 -21.81
N MET A 65 9.79 -4.67 -22.04
CA MET A 65 10.54 -5.89 -21.69
C MET A 65 10.47 -6.17 -20.19
N LEU A 66 10.69 -5.19 -19.32
CA LEU A 66 10.59 -5.37 -17.87
C LEU A 66 9.20 -5.83 -17.42
N LEU A 67 8.15 -5.27 -18.02
CA LEU A 67 6.78 -5.74 -17.80
C LEU A 67 6.59 -7.17 -18.31
N ALA A 68 7.11 -7.48 -19.50
CA ALA A 68 7.05 -8.81 -20.09
C ALA A 68 7.82 -9.85 -19.26
N LEU A 69 8.83 -9.46 -18.49
CA LEU A 69 9.51 -10.34 -17.52
C LEU A 69 8.67 -10.57 -16.26
N ALA A 70 8.07 -9.51 -15.70
CA ALA A 70 7.37 -9.60 -14.42
C ALA A 70 5.99 -10.29 -14.51
N LEU A 71 5.27 -10.09 -15.61
CA LEU A 71 3.85 -10.48 -15.71
C LEU A 71 3.58 -11.97 -15.91
N PRO A 72 4.33 -12.72 -16.76
CA PRO A 72 4.02 -14.12 -17.02
C PRO A 72 4.00 -14.96 -15.74
N GLY A 73 4.99 -14.78 -14.86
CA GLY A 73 5.04 -15.46 -13.57
C GLY A 73 3.85 -15.12 -12.66
N CYS A 74 3.49 -13.83 -12.58
CA CYS A 74 2.30 -13.40 -11.83
C CYS A 74 1.02 -14.03 -12.37
N LEU A 75 0.82 -13.96 -13.69
CA LEU A 75 -0.35 -14.50 -14.36
C LEU A 75 -0.44 -16.01 -14.20
N LEU A 76 0.65 -16.76 -14.39
CA LEU A 76 0.69 -18.21 -14.21
C LEU A 76 0.23 -18.61 -12.81
N VAL A 77 0.76 -17.96 -11.78
CA VAL A 77 0.38 -18.21 -10.39
C VAL A 77 -1.09 -17.84 -10.14
N GLU A 78 -1.55 -16.68 -10.61
CA GLU A 78 -2.92 -16.25 -10.42
C GLU A 78 -3.91 -17.13 -11.19
N LEU A 79 -3.56 -17.59 -12.39
CA LEU A 79 -4.31 -18.52 -13.24
C LEU A 79 -4.43 -19.89 -12.58
N ALA A 80 -3.34 -20.44 -12.05
CA ALA A 80 -3.33 -21.74 -11.38
C ALA A 80 -4.31 -21.82 -10.20
N PHE A 81 -4.56 -20.68 -9.54
CA PHE A 81 -5.47 -20.57 -8.40
C PHE A 81 -6.83 -19.95 -8.75
N LEU A 82 -7.16 -19.75 -10.03
CA LEU A 82 -8.45 -19.19 -10.45
C LEU A 82 -9.63 -20.07 -10.06
N ARG A 83 -9.47 -21.40 -10.09
CA ARG A 83 -10.54 -22.34 -9.69
C ARG A 83 -10.97 -22.18 -8.23
N ARG A 84 -10.12 -21.56 -7.39
CA ARG A 84 -10.43 -21.24 -5.98
C ARG A 84 -11.12 -19.88 -5.82
N VAL A 85 -11.25 -19.12 -6.90
CA VAL A 85 -12.03 -17.88 -6.92
C VAL A 85 -13.48 -18.25 -7.20
N GLY A 86 -14.35 -18.00 -6.21
CA GLY A 86 -15.80 -18.17 -6.37
C GLY A 86 -16.37 -17.28 -7.47
N ARG A 87 -17.64 -17.47 -7.82
CA ARG A 87 -18.33 -16.64 -8.81
C ARG A 87 -18.32 -15.17 -8.40
N ARG A 88 -18.55 -14.29 -9.38
CA ARG A 88 -18.64 -12.84 -9.16
C ARG A 88 -19.55 -12.50 -7.97
N GLY A 89 -19.01 -11.77 -7.00
CA GLY A 89 -19.72 -11.39 -5.77
C GLY A 89 -19.78 -12.46 -4.68
N GLU A 90 -19.33 -13.70 -4.94
CA GLU A 90 -19.04 -14.69 -3.87
C GLU A 90 -17.79 -14.29 -3.09
N TRP A 91 -16.82 -13.68 -3.76
CA TRP A 91 -15.61 -13.14 -3.12
C TRP A 91 -15.95 -12.19 -1.95
N GLN A 92 -16.74 -11.15 -2.22
CA GLN A 92 -17.18 -10.18 -1.20
C GLN A 92 -18.04 -10.84 -0.11
N ARG A 93 -18.90 -11.79 -0.48
CA ARG A 93 -19.68 -12.56 0.51
C ARG A 93 -18.79 -13.41 1.40
N GLY A 94 -17.76 -14.03 0.81
CA GLY A 94 -16.77 -14.82 1.53
C GLY A 94 -15.97 -13.97 2.51
N LEU A 95 -15.47 -12.82 2.07
CA LEU A 95 -14.81 -11.82 2.91
C LEU A 95 -15.70 -11.36 4.06
N ASN A 96 -16.97 -11.04 3.78
CA ASN A 96 -17.93 -10.65 4.80
C ASN A 96 -18.12 -11.78 5.82
N ARG A 97 -18.38 -13.01 5.38
CA ARG A 97 -18.52 -14.18 6.27
C ARG A 97 -17.27 -14.46 7.10
N ALA A 98 -16.08 -14.38 6.50
CA ALA A 98 -14.82 -14.58 7.20
C ALA A 98 -14.55 -13.48 8.24
N SER A 99 -15.01 -12.26 7.97
CA SER A 99 -14.88 -11.11 8.87
C SER A 99 -15.98 -11.06 9.95
N ALA A 100 -17.15 -11.64 9.70
CA ALA A 100 -18.28 -11.67 10.63
C ALA A 100 -17.95 -12.35 11.98
N GLY A 101 -17.00 -13.30 11.98
CA GLY A 101 -16.52 -13.95 13.22
C GLY A 101 -15.62 -13.07 14.11
N HIS A 102 -15.42 -11.79 13.80
CA HIS A 102 -14.58 -10.87 14.57
C HIS A 102 -15.41 -9.69 15.10
N PRO A 103 -16.17 -9.85 16.19
CA PRO A 103 -17.13 -8.84 16.68
C PRO A 103 -16.49 -7.50 17.05
N ARG A 104 -15.21 -7.51 17.46
CA ARG A 104 -14.47 -6.31 17.88
C ARG A 104 -13.65 -5.66 16.76
N LEU A 105 -13.75 -6.14 15.51
CA LEU A 105 -12.89 -5.72 14.41
C LEU A 105 -12.92 -4.20 14.19
N PHE A 106 -14.09 -3.56 14.20
CA PHE A 106 -14.15 -2.10 14.03
C PHE A 106 -13.56 -1.31 15.20
N THR A 107 -13.75 -1.77 16.45
CA THR A 107 -13.13 -1.12 17.61
C THR A 107 -11.62 -1.26 17.59
N ILE A 108 -11.10 -2.44 17.22
CA ILE A 108 -9.67 -2.67 17.03
C ILE A 108 -9.15 -1.77 15.90
N ALA A 109 -9.85 -1.68 14.77
CA ALA A 109 -9.46 -0.81 13.66
C ALA A 109 -9.31 0.66 14.11
N ARG A 110 -10.25 1.19 14.89
CA ARG A 110 -10.18 2.55 15.45
C ARG A 110 -8.99 2.73 16.39
N ALA A 111 -8.74 1.78 17.29
CA ALA A 111 -7.60 1.83 18.20
C ALA A 111 -6.27 1.83 17.44
N VAL A 112 -6.15 0.99 16.41
CA VAL A 112 -4.96 0.94 15.53
C VAL A 112 -4.82 2.24 14.74
N THR A 113 -5.92 2.83 14.25
CA THR A 113 -5.89 4.16 13.62
C THR A 113 -5.35 5.21 14.56
N LEU A 114 -5.89 5.32 15.78
CA LEU A 114 -5.43 6.28 16.77
C LEU A 114 -3.95 6.05 17.15
N GLY A 115 -3.55 4.79 17.33
CA GLY A 115 -2.16 4.42 17.60
C GLY A 115 -1.23 4.84 16.46
N SER A 116 -1.62 4.59 15.21
CA SER A 116 -0.86 5.01 14.03
C SER A 116 -0.75 6.53 13.93
N VAL A 117 -1.85 7.26 14.11
CA VAL A 117 -1.86 8.72 14.03
C VAL A 117 -0.96 9.32 15.10
N SER A 118 -1.10 8.83 16.34
CA SER A 118 -0.29 9.31 17.46
C SER A 118 1.19 9.00 17.23
N ALA A 119 1.53 7.79 16.79
CA ALA A 119 2.91 7.40 16.52
C ALA A 119 3.53 8.21 15.38
N ASP A 120 2.79 8.46 14.29
CA ASP A 120 3.27 9.28 13.17
C ASP A 120 3.53 10.72 13.61
N LEU A 121 2.60 11.34 14.35
CA LEU A 121 2.75 12.72 14.84
C LEU A 121 3.88 12.85 15.86
N VAL A 122 3.99 11.92 16.82
CA VAL A 122 5.08 11.90 17.81
C VAL A 122 6.43 11.64 17.12
N GLY A 123 6.47 10.74 16.14
CA GLY A 123 7.68 10.45 15.37
C GLY A 123 8.19 11.68 14.63
N VAL A 124 7.29 12.39 13.94
CA VAL A 124 7.61 13.64 13.24
C VAL A 124 8.06 14.72 14.21
N TRP A 125 7.33 14.93 15.32
CA TRP A 125 7.71 15.91 16.34
C TRP A 125 9.09 15.62 16.92
N ALA A 126 9.42 14.34 17.07
CA ALA A 126 10.74 13.86 17.49
C ALA A 126 11.82 13.96 16.41
N GLY A 127 11.53 14.54 15.23
CA GLY A 127 12.49 14.74 14.12
C GLY A 127 12.72 13.51 13.24
N ARG A 128 11.98 12.42 13.46
CA ARG A 128 12.18 11.16 12.73
C ARG A 128 11.80 11.28 11.26
N GLY A 129 12.75 10.99 10.38
CA GLY A 129 12.52 10.92 8.95
C GLY A 129 12.36 12.28 8.27
N THR A 130 12.85 13.34 8.91
CA THR A 130 12.95 14.68 8.30
C THR A 130 14.14 14.73 7.33
N ILE A 131 14.06 15.54 6.28
CA ILE A 131 15.20 15.78 5.37
C ILE A 131 16.42 16.31 6.14
N PHE A 132 16.19 17.09 7.20
CA PHE A 132 17.23 17.66 8.05
C PHE A 132 17.99 16.59 8.84
N SER A 133 17.30 15.62 9.45
CA SER A 133 17.93 14.48 10.10
C SER A 133 18.75 13.59 9.15
N GLN A 134 18.40 13.58 7.85
CA GLN A 134 19.17 12.87 6.82
C GLN A 134 20.45 13.62 6.44
N LEU A 135 20.42 14.96 6.50
CA LEU A 135 21.56 15.82 6.16
C LEU A 135 22.56 15.96 7.31
N THR A 136 22.09 16.05 8.55
CA THR A 136 22.96 16.20 9.73
C THR A 136 23.53 14.86 10.20
N GLY A 137 23.03 13.73 9.69
CA GLY A 137 23.39 12.39 10.15
C GLY A 137 22.90 12.07 11.57
N GLU A 138 22.22 13.01 12.24
CA GLU A 138 21.63 12.81 13.55
C GLU A 138 20.34 12.00 13.40
N VAL A 139 20.46 10.68 13.57
CA VAL A 139 19.29 9.84 13.81
C VAL A 139 18.70 10.32 15.12
N ALA A 140 17.46 10.83 15.08
CA ALA A 140 16.71 11.22 16.27
C ALA A 140 16.78 10.09 17.32
N SER A 141 17.67 10.26 18.30
CA SER A 141 17.95 9.30 19.37
C SER A 141 16.92 9.41 20.51
N SER A 142 15.93 10.27 20.34
CA SER A 142 14.93 10.51 21.36
C SER A 142 14.11 9.22 21.62
N PRO A 143 13.79 8.92 22.89
CA PRO A 143 12.95 7.78 23.25
C PRO A 143 11.59 7.79 22.54
N ALA A 144 11.07 8.99 22.24
CA ALA A 144 9.84 9.18 21.46
C ALA A 144 9.97 8.67 20.01
N ALA A 145 11.09 8.96 19.34
CA ALA A 145 11.37 8.43 18.00
C ALA A 145 11.50 6.90 18.03
N MET A 146 12.15 6.33 19.04
CA MET A 146 12.27 4.87 19.21
C MET A 146 10.90 4.21 19.44
N LEU A 147 10.08 4.75 20.34
CA LEU A 147 8.74 4.21 20.62
C LEU A 147 7.83 4.28 19.38
N SER A 148 7.84 5.40 18.66
CA SER A 148 7.08 5.54 17.41
C SER A 148 7.48 4.52 16.34
N SER A 149 8.71 3.99 16.41
CA SER A 149 9.21 2.99 15.45
C SER A 149 8.58 1.62 15.60
N LEU A 150 8.04 1.31 16.77
CA LEU A 150 7.34 0.05 17.01
C LEU A 150 5.99 -0.03 16.28
N PHE A 151 5.43 1.12 15.89
CA PHE A 151 4.15 1.24 15.18
C PHE A 151 4.32 1.29 13.66
N MET A 152 5.50 0.92 13.14
CA MET A 152 5.78 1.03 11.72
C MET A 152 4.81 0.15 10.90
N GLY A 153 4.19 0.76 9.89
CA GLY A 153 3.20 0.10 9.04
C GLY A 153 1.78 0.06 9.60
N TRP A 154 1.53 0.58 10.82
CA TRP A 154 0.18 0.60 11.41
C TRP A 154 -0.83 1.40 10.60
N ARG A 155 -0.41 2.42 9.82
CA ARG A 155 -1.31 3.12 8.88
C ARG A 155 -1.87 2.22 7.79
N TYR A 156 -1.08 1.26 7.31
CA TYR A 156 -1.50 0.26 6.31
C TYR A 156 -2.42 -0.78 6.97
N LEU A 157 -2.06 -1.22 8.18
CA LEU A 157 -2.87 -2.13 8.99
C LEU A 157 -4.24 -1.54 9.30
N ALA A 158 -4.27 -0.31 9.84
CA ALA A 158 -5.47 0.43 10.19
C ALA A 158 -6.42 0.52 9.00
N PHE A 159 -5.92 0.95 7.83
CA PHE A 159 -6.73 1.05 6.63
C PHE A 159 -7.26 -0.31 6.17
N ALA A 160 -6.43 -1.36 6.17
CA ALA A 160 -6.88 -2.71 5.82
C ALA A 160 -7.97 -3.23 6.77
N LEU A 161 -7.87 -2.95 8.08
CA LEU A 161 -8.88 -3.32 9.07
C LEU A 161 -10.16 -2.48 8.94
N LEU A 162 -10.06 -1.19 8.57
CA LEU A 162 -11.22 -0.35 8.25
C LEU A 162 -11.97 -0.89 7.02
N VAL A 163 -11.24 -1.30 5.98
CA VAL A 163 -11.79 -1.96 4.80
C VAL A 163 -12.47 -3.28 5.17
N ALA A 164 -11.82 -4.11 5.99
CA ALA A 164 -12.40 -5.36 6.49
C ALA A 164 -13.69 -5.11 7.30
N SER A 165 -13.68 -4.10 8.18
CA SER A 165 -14.83 -3.69 9.00
C SER A 165 -16.02 -3.25 8.14
N LEU A 166 -15.74 -2.49 7.07
CA LEU A 166 -16.75 -2.05 6.11
C LEU A 166 -17.35 -3.23 5.35
N LEU A 167 -16.51 -4.16 4.88
CA LEU A 167 -16.94 -5.35 4.15
C LEU A 167 -17.73 -6.31 5.04
N ALA A 168 -17.41 -6.37 6.34
CA ALA A 168 -18.14 -7.14 7.35
C ALA A 168 -19.49 -6.51 7.72
N GLY A 169 -19.76 -5.27 7.30
CA GLY A 169 -20.96 -4.52 7.71
C GLY A 169 -20.97 -4.08 9.17
N GLN A 170 -19.82 -4.13 9.86
CA GLN A 170 -19.68 -3.70 11.24
C GLN A 170 -19.49 -2.19 11.38
N ALA A 171 -19.15 -1.52 10.27
CA ALA A 171 -18.98 -0.08 10.21
C ALA A 171 -19.77 0.51 9.04
N GLY A 172 -20.40 1.66 9.27
CA GLY A 172 -21.01 2.43 8.21
C GLY A 172 -19.96 3.04 7.28
N ARG A 173 -20.33 3.31 6.03
CA ARG A 173 -19.44 3.93 5.03
C ARG A 173 -18.87 5.26 5.51
N LEU A 174 -19.72 6.10 6.10
CA LEU A 174 -19.33 7.41 6.60
C LEU A 174 -18.30 7.29 7.74
N ALA A 175 -18.48 6.34 8.65
CA ALA A 175 -17.54 6.10 9.73
C ALA A 175 -16.17 5.66 9.20
N CYS A 176 -16.14 4.68 8.29
CA CYS A 176 -14.90 4.26 7.64
C CYS A 176 -14.24 5.40 6.86
N LEU A 177 -15.02 6.23 6.17
CA LEU A 177 -14.50 7.37 5.42
C LEU A 177 -13.89 8.42 6.36
N ARG A 178 -14.54 8.75 7.48
CA ARG A 178 -13.97 9.66 8.50
C ARG A 178 -12.61 9.18 9.00
N TRP A 179 -12.48 7.90 9.35
CA TRP A 179 -11.22 7.33 9.81
C TRP A 179 -10.16 7.23 8.72
N ALA A 180 -10.55 6.94 7.47
CA ALA A 180 -9.65 6.96 6.32
C ALA A 180 -9.15 8.39 6.01
N THR A 181 -10.03 9.39 6.05
CA THR A 181 -9.68 10.80 5.89
C THR A 181 -8.77 11.26 7.02
N CYS A 182 -8.99 10.81 8.27
CA CYS A 182 -8.09 11.07 9.38
C CYS A 182 -6.67 10.53 9.09
N LEU A 183 -6.53 9.26 8.67
CA LEU A 183 -5.24 8.69 8.28
C LEU A 183 -4.56 9.48 7.16
N ILE A 184 -5.30 9.82 6.10
CA ILE A 184 -4.78 10.60 4.97
C ILE A 184 -4.34 11.99 5.44
N GLY A 185 -5.15 12.68 6.25
CA GLY A 185 -4.83 13.98 6.80
C GLY A 185 -3.55 13.96 7.63
N THR A 186 -3.36 12.93 8.46
CA THR A 186 -2.09 12.74 9.19
C THR A 186 -0.91 12.58 8.24
N GLN A 187 -1.03 11.82 7.15
CA GLN A 187 0.07 11.69 6.18
C GLN A 187 0.38 12.99 5.44
N VAL A 188 -0.63 13.85 5.21
CA VAL A 188 -0.40 15.20 4.66
C VAL A 188 0.41 16.04 5.64
N VAL A 189 0.03 16.05 6.93
CA VAL A 189 0.80 16.74 7.98
C VAL A 189 2.23 16.22 8.06
N VAL A 190 2.41 14.89 8.05
CA VAL A 190 3.75 14.25 8.04
C VAL A 190 4.55 14.69 6.82
N ALA A 191 3.97 14.72 5.62
CA ALA A 191 4.68 15.11 4.40
C ALA A 191 5.14 16.56 4.42
N VAL A 192 4.28 17.47 4.90
CA VAL A 192 4.60 18.91 5.04
C VAL A 192 5.73 19.09 6.06
N THR A 193 5.58 18.53 7.26
CA THR A 193 6.55 18.66 8.35
C THR A 193 7.91 18.02 8.07
N THR A 194 7.96 16.94 7.28
CA THR A 194 9.22 16.25 6.93
C THR A 194 9.84 16.75 5.63
N ALA A 195 9.14 17.59 4.86
CA ALA A 195 9.49 18.00 3.51
C ALA A 195 9.76 16.80 2.56
N LEU A 196 8.99 15.71 2.75
CA LEU A 196 9.05 14.48 1.97
C LEU A 196 7.66 14.08 1.46
N THR A 197 7.44 14.24 0.16
CA THR A 197 6.15 13.93 -0.48
C THR A 197 6.01 12.47 -0.90
N ALA A 198 7.11 11.76 -1.15
CA ALA A 198 7.09 10.37 -1.62
C ALA A 198 6.33 9.39 -0.66
N PRO A 199 6.48 9.45 0.68
CA PRO A 199 5.73 8.58 1.59
C PRO A 199 4.21 8.80 1.54
N LEU A 200 3.76 10.04 1.31
CA LEU A 200 2.34 10.37 1.14
C LEU A 200 1.80 9.77 -0.17
N MET A 201 2.54 9.95 -1.27
CA MET A 201 2.17 9.39 -2.57
C MET A 201 2.02 7.87 -2.52
N GLY A 202 3.00 7.18 -1.93
CA GLY A 202 2.94 5.73 -1.73
C GLY A 202 1.75 5.31 -0.85
N TYR A 203 1.39 6.09 0.17
CA TYR A 203 0.21 5.80 0.99
C TYR A 203 -1.10 5.99 0.21
N LEU A 204 -1.22 7.06 -0.58
CA LEU A 204 -2.40 7.30 -1.43
C LEU A 204 -2.56 6.21 -2.49
N THR A 205 -1.45 5.80 -3.15
CA THR A 205 -1.46 4.67 -4.08
C THR A 205 -1.96 3.40 -3.38
N PHE A 206 -1.46 3.11 -2.17
CA PHE A 206 -1.91 1.95 -1.39
C PHE A 206 -3.41 2.00 -1.07
N VAL A 207 -3.91 3.15 -0.60
CA VAL A 207 -5.32 3.35 -0.24
C VAL A 207 -6.22 3.06 -1.45
N VAL A 208 -5.89 3.64 -2.60
CA VAL A 208 -6.64 3.47 -3.85
C VAL A 208 -6.56 2.02 -4.33
N ALA A 209 -5.36 1.43 -4.34
CA ALA A 209 -5.12 0.06 -4.76
C ALA A 209 -5.93 -0.94 -3.93
N LEU A 210 -5.79 -0.91 -2.59
CA LEU A 210 -6.48 -1.85 -1.72
C LEU A 210 -8.00 -1.67 -1.81
N ALA A 211 -8.50 -0.42 -1.86
CA ALA A 211 -9.92 -0.15 -2.01
C ALA A 211 -10.46 -0.63 -3.38
N ALA A 212 -9.70 -0.51 -4.47
CA ALA A 212 -10.05 -1.02 -5.78
C ALA A 212 -10.07 -2.56 -5.81
N LEU A 213 -9.04 -3.22 -5.26
CA LEU A 213 -8.95 -4.68 -5.15
C LEU A 213 -10.09 -5.26 -4.29
N CYS A 214 -10.47 -4.57 -3.20
CA CYS A 214 -11.64 -4.96 -2.39
C CYS A 214 -13.00 -4.63 -3.05
N GLY A 215 -12.99 -3.95 -4.19
CA GLY A 215 -14.20 -3.57 -4.93
C GLY A 215 -15.03 -2.47 -4.26
N LEU A 216 -14.39 -1.62 -3.45
CA LEU A 216 -15.02 -0.48 -2.78
C LEU A 216 -15.09 0.76 -3.70
N LEU A 217 -14.11 0.91 -4.60
CA LEU A 217 -14.06 2.00 -5.57
C LEU A 217 -14.61 1.55 -6.92
N HIS A 218 -15.40 2.41 -7.57
CA HIS A 218 -15.69 2.23 -9.00
C HIS A 218 -14.50 2.75 -9.80
N THR A 219 -14.24 2.15 -10.95
CA THR A 219 -13.10 2.53 -11.83
C THR A 219 -13.10 4.00 -12.23
N ARG A 220 -14.28 4.61 -12.43
CA ARG A 220 -14.38 6.07 -12.67
C ARG A 220 -13.74 6.91 -11.56
N PHE A 221 -13.86 6.48 -10.30
CA PHE A 221 -13.27 7.20 -9.16
C PHE A 221 -11.76 6.96 -9.06
N VAL A 222 -11.27 5.82 -9.54
CA VAL A 222 -9.83 5.57 -9.64
C VAL A 222 -9.22 6.53 -10.66
N VAL A 223 -9.85 6.70 -11.82
CA VAL A 223 -9.41 7.67 -12.84
C VAL A 223 -9.44 9.10 -12.29
N ILE A 224 -10.54 9.49 -11.64
CA ILE A 224 -10.64 10.83 -11.00
C ILE A 224 -9.53 11.04 -9.96
N ALA A 225 -9.23 10.02 -9.13
CA ALA A 225 -8.18 10.12 -8.12
C ALA A 225 -6.79 10.30 -8.75
N VAL A 226 -6.50 9.58 -9.85
CA VAL A 226 -5.25 9.74 -10.61
C VAL A 226 -5.14 11.15 -11.19
N VAL A 227 -6.20 11.64 -11.84
CA VAL A 227 -6.20 13.00 -12.42
C VAL A 227 -6.02 14.05 -11.34
N ALA A 228 -6.74 13.94 -10.22
CA ALA A 228 -6.61 14.86 -9.09
C ALA A 228 -5.18 14.86 -8.53
N LEU A 229 -4.53 13.69 -8.46
CA LEU A 229 -3.15 13.57 -8.00
C LEU A 229 -2.18 14.31 -8.92
N PHE A 230 -2.35 14.19 -10.24
CA PHE A 230 -1.57 14.94 -11.22
C PHE A 230 -1.77 16.46 -11.11
N LEU A 231 -3.00 16.91 -10.85
CA LEU A 231 -3.31 18.33 -10.69
C LEU A 231 -2.71 18.93 -9.41
N ILE A 232 -2.68 18.16 -8.32
CA ILE A 232 -2.17 18.59 -7.01
C ILE A 232 -0.63 18.52 -6.93
N TRP A 233 0.00 17.69 -7.78
CA TRP A 233 1.44 17.43 -7.73
C TRP A 233 2.33 18.69 -7.83
N PRO A 234 2.11 19.64 -8.77
CA PRO A 234 2.93 20.85 -8.87
C PRO A 234 2.91 21.68 -7.58
N THR A 235 1.72 21.89 -7.01
CA THR A 235 1.55 22.64 -5.75
C THR A 235 2.26 21.96 -4.59
N MET A 236 2.14 20.64 -4.48
CA MET A 236 2.86 19.86 -3.46
C MET A 236 4.37 19.93 -3.63
N TYR A 237 4.86 19.98 -4.87
CA TYR A 237 6.28 20.08 -5.17
C TYR A 237 6.83 21.47 -4.83
N ALA A 238 6.10 22.53 -5.16
CA ALA A 238 6.44 23.91 -4.80
C ALA A 238 6.53 24.08 -3.27
N ALA A 239 5.50 23.65 -2.54
CA ALA A 239 5.48 23.71 -1.07
C ALA A 239 6.63 22.91 -0.43
N ARG A 240 6.98 21.74 -1.00
CA ARG A 240 8.14 20.96 -0.55
C ARG A 240 9.45 21.74 -0.75
N ASN A 241 9.61 22.41 -1.89
CA ASN A 241 10.84 23.12 -2.22
C ASN A 241 11.00 24.37 -1.32
N GLU A 242 9.92 25.10 -1.09
CA GLU A 242 9.88 26.25 -0.15
C GLU A 242 10.36 25.85 1.26
N ILE A 243 9.81 24.76 1.81
CA ILE A 243 10.22 24.27 3.14
C ILE A 243 11.71 23.86 3.18
N ARG A 244 12.25 23.37 2.06
CA ARG A 244 13.66 22.98 1.96
C ARG A 244 14.58 24.18 1.87
N THR A 245 14.23 25.16 1.06
CA THR A 245 14.98 26.42 0.95
C THR A 245 14.98 27.16 2.28
N ASP A 246 13.82 27.25 2.96
CA ASP A 246 13.69 27.90 4.27
C ASP A 246 14.53 27.20 5.34
N GLY A 247 14.68 25.88 5.23
CA GLY A 247 15.52 25.08 6.11
C GLY A 247 17.00 24.99 5.71
N GLY A 248 17.45 25.77 4.71
CA GLY A 248 18.85 25.81 4.28
C GLY A 248 19.30 24.60 3.45
N VAL A 249 18.38 23.83 2.89
CA VAL A 249 18.69 22.74 1.95
C VAL A 249 18.72 23.29 0.53
N ALA A 250 19.87 23.15 -0.15
CA ALA A 250 19.99 23.51 -1.55
C ALA A 250 18.95 22.74 -2.39
N VAL A 251 18.10 23.49 -3.08
CA VAL A 251 17.14 22.97 -4.06
C VAL A 251 17.66 23.37 -5.43
N ASP A 252 17.72 22.39 -6.33
CA ASP A 252 18.03 22.64 -7.72
C ASP A 252 16.80 23.27 -8.40
N GLU A 253 16.90 24.56 -8.74
CA GLU A 253 15.82 25.32 -9.38
C GLU A 253 15.57 24.89 -10.82
N GLU A 254 16.54 24.21 -11.46
CA GLU A 254 16.40 23.71 -12.84
C GLU A 254 15.51 22.47 -12.92
N VAL A 255 15.27 21.78 -11.79
CA VAL A 255 14.45 20.55 -11.76
C VAL A 255 12.99 20.88 -11.49
N THR A 256 12.17 20.79 -12.52
CA THR A 256 10.74 21.07 -12.42
C THR A 256 9.94 19.90 -11.82
N SER A 257 8.69 20.17 -11.42
CA SER A 257 7.76 19.11 -10.99
C SER A 257 7.47 18.10 -12.11
N ALA A 258 7.58 18.52 -13.37
CA ALA A 258 7.37 17.66 -14.54
C ALA A 258 8.55 16.71 -14.75
N ASP A 259 9.78 17.17 -14.52
CA ASP A 259 10.99 16.33 -14.61
C ASP A 259 10.96 15.21 -13.57
N ARG A 260 10.39 15.49 -12.39
CA ARG A 260 10.18 14.46 -11.35
C ARG A 260 9.09 13.43 -11.71
N LEU A 261 8.22 13.73 -12.68
CA LEU A 261 7.23 12.80 -13.23
C LEU A 261 7.75 12.03 -14.45
N ARG A 262 9.00 12.25 -14.89
CA ARG A 262 9.69 11.44 -15.91
C ARG A 262 10.08 10.07 -15.36
N PHE A 263 9.08 9.31 -14.91
CA PHE A 263 9.20 7.95 -14.42
C PHE A 263 9.70 6.99 -15.50
N ASP A 264 9.47 7.33 -16.78
CA ASP A 264 10.06 6.65 -17.93
C ASP A 264 11.59 6.68 -17.85
N LEU A 265 12.19 7.87 -17.69
CA LEU A 265 13.64 8.03 -17.57
C LEU A 265 14.20 7.34 -16.32
N GLN A 266 13.45 7.35 -15.21
CA GLN A 266 13.84 6.65 -13.99
C GLN A 266 13.85 5.12 -14.15
N VAL A 267 13.12 4.56 -15.12
CA VAL A 267 13.17 3.11 -15.40
C VAL A 267 14.25 2.81 -16.41
N THR A 268 14.37 3.62 -17.46
CA THR A 268 15.26 3.33 -18.60
C THR A 268 16.73 3.54 -18.30
N ARG A 269 17.10 4.38 -17.32
CA ARG A 269 18.51 4.47 -16.88
C ARG A 269 19.13 3.12 -16.53
N ALA A 270 18.33 2.13 -16.09
CA ALA A 270 18.85 0.80 -15.78
C ALA A 270 19.32 0.01 -17.03
N SER A 271 18.90 0.38 -18.24
CA SER A 271 19.35 -0.25 -19.49
C SER A 271 20.72 0.23 -19.96
N GLU A 272 21.25 1.30 -19.36
CA GLU A 272 22.56 1.86 -19.70
C GLU A 272 23.73 1.10 -19.06
N TYR A 273 23.43 0.12 -18.19
CA TYR A 273 24.43 -0.60 -17.39
C TYR A 273 24.40 -2.10 -17.66
N ASP A 274 25.58 -2.72 -17.55
CA ASP A 274 25.71 -4.18 -17.54
C ASP A 274 25.22 -4.73 -16.20
N VAL A 275 24.17 -5.55 -16.24
CA VAL A 275 23.50 -6.11 -15.05
C VAL A 275 23.82 -7.61 -14.86
N PRO A 276 23.83 -8.12 -13.62
CA PRO A 276 23.58 -7.43 -12.35
C PRO A 276 24.77 -6.57 -11.90
N VAL A 277 24.47 -5.38 -11.37
CA VAL A 277 25.49 -4.49 -10.80
C VAL A 277 25.76 -4.87 -9.35
N ASP A 278 27.04 -5.02 -9.03
CA ASP A 278 27.48 -5.34 -7.66
C ASP A 278 27.56 -4.06 -6.81
N ILE A 279 26.53 -3.86 -5.98
CA ILE A 279 26.49 -2.82 -4.97
C ILE A 279 26.23 -3.50 -3.63
N GLU A 280 26.96 -3.07 -2.60
CA GLU A 280 26.77 -3.56 -1.24
C GLU A 280 25.30 -3.42 -0.82
N ARG A 281 24.67 -4.53 -0.48
CA ARG A 281 23.23 -4.64 -0.22
C ARG A 281 22.98 -5.72 0.82
N PRO A 282 21.89 -5.62 1.59
CA PRO A 282 21.65 -6.56 2.66
C PRO A 282 21.36 -7.95 2.11
N GLY A 283 22.14 -8.94 2.55
CA GLY A 283 21.92 -10.34 2.21
C GLY A 283 20.65 -10.91 2.87
N PRO A 284 20.25 -12.16 2.56
CA PRO A 284 19.04 -12.78 3.11
C PRO A 284 18.99 -12.81 4.64
N SER A 285 20.13 -13.05 5.30
CA SER A 285 20.25 -13.03 6.76
C SER A 285 20.02 -11.64 7.33
N GLU A 286 20.52 -10.60 6.65
CA GLU A 286 20.28 -9.22 7.02
C GLU A 286 18.83 -8.82 6.77
N ILE A 287 18.20 -9.25 5.67
CA ILE A 287 16.77 -9.01 5.46
C ILE A 287 15.94 -9.52 6.64
N VAL A 288 16.29 -10.69 7.17
CA VAL A 288 15.64 -11.27 8.37
C VAL A 288 15.99 -10.48 9.64
N ARG A 289 17.27 -10.16 9.89
CA ARG A 289 17.71 -9.37 11.06
C ARG A 289 17.02 -8.01 11.11
N TYR A 290 17.11 -7.26 10.02
CA TYR A 290 16.49 -5.94 9.89
C TYR A 290 14.96 -6.03 9.92
N GLY A 291 14.41 -7.11 9.38
CA GLY A 291 12.99 -7.41 9.36
C GLY A 291 12.39 -7.66 10.76
N LEU A 292 13.05 -8.53 11.54
CA LEU A 292 12.54 -9.03 12.81
C LEU A 292 12.84 -8.13 13.99
N LEU A 293 14.02 -7.53 14.01
CA LEU A 293 14.46 -6.70 15.13
C LEU A 293 14.16 -5.23 14.81
N PRO A 294 13.33 -4.53 15.61
CA PRO A 294 13.26 -3.08 15.56
C PRO A 294 14.64 -2.47 15.82
N ARG A 295 14.93 -1.30 15.24
CA ARG A 295 16.23 -0.63 15.45
C ARG A 295 16.53 -0.34 16.92
N ALA A 296 15.50 -0.12 17.74
CA ALA A 296 15.65 0.08 19.17
C ALA A 296 16.22 -1.14 19.91
N LEU A 297 16.05 -2.36 19.36
CA LEU A 297 16.58 -3.61 19.92
C LEU A 297 17.84 -4.09 19.20
N ASP A 298 18.31 -3.33 18.20
CA ASP A 298 19.51 -3.61 17.40
C ASP A 298 20.17 -2.27 17.00
N PRO A 299 20.74 -1.54 17.99
CA PRO A 299 21.23 -0.18 17.79
C PRO A 299 22.50 -0.13 16.92
N ASP A 300 23.33 -1.17 16.97
CA ASP A 300 24.62 -1.25 16.27
C ASP A 300 24.49 -1.58 14.77
N ARG A 301 23.26 -1.78 14.28
CA ARG A 301 23.06 -2.10 12.86
C ARG A 301 23.29 -0.87 11.97
N PRO A 302 24.01 -1.01 10.84
CA PRO A 302 24.24 0.10 9.92
C PRO A 302 22.94 0.61 9.31
N ALA A 303 22.94 1.87 8.86
CA ALA A 303 21.81 2.41 8.13
C ALA A 303 21.73 1.75 6.74
N LEU A 304 20.56 1.23 6.38
CA LEU A 304 20.31 0.72 5.03
C LEU A 304 19.72 1.83 4.17
N SER A 305 20.39 2.12 3.07
CA SER A 305 19.87 2.95 1.98
C SER A 305 20.47 2.48 0.66
N THR A 306 19.96 1.36 0.13
CA THR A 306 20.31 0.86 -1.19
C THR A 306 19.99 1.91 -2.26
N GLY A 307 18.93 2.69 -2.07
CA GLY A 307 18.64 3.84 -2.93
C GLY A 307 19.74 4.90 -2.96
N ALA A 308 20.31 5.28 -1.81
CA ALA A 308 21.43 6.23 -1.76
C ALA A 308 22.70 5.62 -2.37
N ARG A 309 22.99 4.33 -2.10
CA ARG A 309 24.14 3.63 -2.68
C ARG A 309 24.05 3.51 -4.21
N ILE A 310 22.86 3.23 -4.74
CA ILE A 310 22.61 3.27 -6.19
C ILE A 310 22.89 4.69 -6.69
N ASN A 311 22.38 5.72 -6.01
CA ASN A 311 22.57 7.08 -6.48
C ASN A 311 24.05 7.52 -6.46
N GLU A 312 24.81 7.15 -5.43
CA GLU A 312 26.26 7.35 -5.34
C GLU A 312 27.01 6.61 -6.45
N TYR A 313 26.63 5.36 -6.74
CA TYR A 313 27.18 4.59 -7.85
C TYR A 313 26.95 5.27 -9.21
N LEU A 314 25.78 5.89 -9.39
CA LEU A 314 25.43 6.65 -10.60
C LEU A 314 26.09 8.04 -10.65
N GLY A 315 26.97 8.38 -9.71
CA GLY A 315 27.68 9.67 -9.64
C GLY A 315 26.89 10.81 -8.99
N GLY A 316 25.77 10.51 -8.32
CA GLY A 316 24.97 11.47 -7.56
C GLY A 316 25.33 11.54 -6.07
N THR A 317 24.61 12.39 -5.32
CA THR A 317 24.81 12.55 -3.86
C THR A 317 23.87 11.66 -3.03
N SER A 318 24.23 11.34 -1.79
CA SER A 318 23.42 10.52 -0.87
C SER A 318 22.01 11.07 -0.58
N THR A 319 21.76 12.34 -0.90
CA THR A 319 20.52 13.08 -0.66
C THR A 319 19.67 13.29 -1.91
N SER A 320 20.23 12.98 -3.09
CA SER A 320 19.51 13.04 -4.36
C SER A 320 18.76 11.74 -4.62
N ALA A 321 17.46 11.87 -4.89
CA ALA A 321 16.58 10.74 -5.17
C ALA A 321 16.42 10.57 -6.70
N TYR A 322 17.45 10.03 -7.36
CA TYR A 322 17.31 9.37 -8.66
C TYR A 322 17.34 7.85 -8.45
N THR A 323 16.38 7.33 -7.69
CA THR A 323 16.25 5.88 -7.53
C THR A 323 15.33 5.32 -8.61
N PHE A 324 15.75 4.24 -9.25
CA PHE A 324 14.90 3.48 -10.17
C PHE A 324 13.56 3.12 -9.53
N LEU A 325 12.50 2.97 -10.34
CA LEU A 325 11.27 2.33 -9.86
C LEU A 325 11.55 0.85 -9.57
N ALA A 326 10.68 0.20 -8.79
CA ALA A 326 10.89 -1.17 -8.31
C ALA A 326 11.35 -2.18 -9.38
N LEU A 327 10.76 -2.18 -10.59
CA LEU A 327 11.21 -3.08 -11.68
C LEU A 327 12.64 -2.76 -12.13
N GLY A 328 12.94 -1.48 -12.33
CA GLY A 328 14.28 -1.03 -12.72
C GLY A 328 15.30 -1.34 -11.63
N THR A 329 14.96 -1.15 -10.35
CA THR A 329 15.85 -1.49 -9.22
C THR A 329 16.16 -2.99 -9.18
N ILE A 330 15.15 -3.84 -9.31
CA ILE A 330 15.35 -5.30 -9.27
C ILE A 330 16.18 -5.76 -10.48
N TYR A 331 15.88 -5.22 -11.67
CA TYR A 331 16.66 -5.53 -12.87
C TYR A 331 18.11 -5.09 -12.74
N PHE A 332 18.35 -3.87 -12.26
CA PHE A 332 19.69 -3.32 -12.07
C PHE A 332 20.53 -4.18 -11.11
N LEU A 333 19.91 -4.64 -10.02
CA LEU A 333 20.58 -5.35 -8.94
C LEU A 333 20.68 -6.88 -9.13
N ASP A 334 19.69 -7.52 -9.73
CA ASP A 334 19.60 -8.99 -9.86
C ASP A 334 19.38 -9.48 -11.30
N GLY A 335 19.41 -8.57 -12.27
CA GLY A 335 19.21 -8.87 -13.68
C GLY A 335 17.79 -9.32 -14.04
N PRO A 336 17.59 -9.83 -15.27
CA PRO A 336 16.28 -10.26 -15.77
C PRO A 336 15.62 -11.34 -14.90
N TRP A 337 16.41 -12.30 -14.39
CA TRP A 337 15.90 -13.39 -13.58
C TRP A 337 15.43 -12.92 -12.20
N GLY A 338 16.08 -11.90 -11.61
CA GLY A 338 15.63 -11.28 -10.38
C GLY A 338 14.20 -10.77 -10.48
N VAL A 339 13.86 -10.09 -11.60
CA VAL A 339 12.51 -9.58 -11.87
C VAL A 339 11.50 -10.72 -11.90
N VAL A 340 11.79 -11.79 -12.64
CA VAL A 340 10.91 -12.97 -12.78
C VAL A 340 10.67 -13.62 -11.42
N VAL A 341 11.74 -13.95 -10.69
CA VAL A 341 11.68 -14.66 -9.40
C VAL A 341 10.94 -13.83 -8.36
N PHE A 342 11.26 -12.54 -8.26
CA PHE A 342 10.67 -11.64 -7.28
C PHE A 342 9.15 -11.55 -7.45
N TYR A 343 8.67 -11.21 -8.65
CA TYR A 343 7.24 -11.00 -8.87
C TYR A 343 6.44 -12.31 -8.87
N THR A 344 7.03 -13.43 -9.34
CA THR A 344 6.41 -14.76 -9.22
C THR A 344 6.24 -15.16 -7.75
N GLY A 345 7.27 -14.94 -6.92
CA GLY A 345 7.24 -15.23 -5.49
C GLY A 345 6.17 -14.42 -4.77
N TRP A 346 6.10 -13.11 -5.02
CA TRP A 346 5.07 -12.26 -4.40
C TRP A 346 3.66 -12.52 -4.95
N ALA A 347 3.52 -12.95 -6.20
CA ALA A 347 2.25 -13.45 -6.72
C ALA A 347 1.79 -14.69 -5.95
N LEU A 348 2.69 -15.62 -5.64
CA LEU A 348 2.38 -16.80 -4.84
C LEU A 348 1.95 -16.42 -3.43
N VAL A 349 2.71 -15.54 -2.76
CA VAL A 349 2.35 -15.05 -1.42
C VAL A 349 0.98 -14.35 -1.44
N GLY A 350 0.75 -13.45 -2.39
CA GLY A 350 -0.52 -12.72 -2.53
C GLY A 350 -1.71 -13.65 -2.76
N VAL A 351 -1.56 -14.61 -3.67
CA VAL A 351 -2.59 -15.62 -3.97
C VAL A 351 -2.84 -16.54 -2.78
N LEU A 352 -1.82 -16.96 -2.05
CA LEU A 352 -1.99 -17.75 -0.81
C LEU A 352 -2.76 -16.93 0.24
N LEU A 353 -2.36 -15.69 0.48
CA LEU A 353 -3.03 -14.79 1.42
C LEU A 353 -4.48 -14.49 1.03
N LEU A 354 -4.81 -14.50 -0.25
CA LEU A 354 -6.18 -14.22 -0.71
C LEU A 354 -7.02 -15.50 -0.84
N ARG A 355 -6.46 -16.62 -1.32
CA ARG A 355 -7.25 -17.78 -1.79
C ARG A 355 -7.02 -19.09 -1.06
N ALA A 356 -5.91 -19.26 -0.34
CA ALA A 356 -5.65 -20.51 0.39
C ALA A 356 -6.72 -20.76 1.47
N GLY A 357 -7.31 -21.97 1.51
CA GLY A 357 -8.28 -22.34 2.53
C GLY A 357 -9.61 -21.56 2.51
N GLY A 358 -9.93 -20.86 1.41
CA GLY A 358 -11.15 -20.07 1.26
C GLY A 358 -10.92 -18.55 1.34
N PRO A 359 -12.01 -17.75 1.47
CA PRO A 359 -11.95 -16.29 1.43
C PRO A 359 -11.11 -15.71 2.57
N PRO A 360 -10.41 -14.59 2.35
CA PRO A 360 -9.50 -14.04 3.33
C PRO A 360 -10.27 -13.38 4.48
N GLY A 361 -9.91 -13.72 5.71
CA GLY A 361 -10.35 -12.98 6.91
C GLY A 361 -9.54 -11.69 7.12
N PRO A 362 -9.86 -10.89 8.16
CA PRO A 362 -9.22 -9.59 8.40
C PRO A 362 -7.70 -9.67 8.56
N ILE A 363 -7.18 -10.72 9.21
CA ILE A 363 -5.74 -10.96 9.37
C ILE A 363 -5.05 -11.15 8.01
N ARG A 364 -5.61 -12.03 7.16
CA ARG A 364 -5.05 -12.31 5.83
C ARG A 364 -5.13 -11.10 4.92
N LEU A 365 -6.22 -10.33 5.00
CA LEU A 365 -6.36 -9.07 4.27
C LEU A 365 -5.35 -8.01 4.73
N ALA A 366 -5.08 -7.92 6.04
CA ALA A 366 -4.06 -7.02 6.58
C ALA A 366 -2.65 -7.38 6.10
N LEU A 367 -2.29 -8.67 6.16
CA LEU A 367 -1.00 -9.16 5.64
C LEU A 367 -0.88 -8.90 4.13
N PHE A 368 -1.95 -9.14 3.36
CA PHE A 368 -1.97 -8.79 1.95
C PHE A 368 -1.82 -7.26 1.74
N GLY A 369 -2.40 -6.46 2.62
CA GLY A 369 -2.16 -5.01 2.66
C GLY A 369 -0.68 -4.66 2.80
N PHE A 370 0.09 -5.38 3.61
CA PHE A 370 1.55 -5.17 3.70
C PHE A 370 2.29 -5.57 2.42
N VAL A 371 1.86 -6.64 1.74
CA VAL A 371 2.40 -7.02 0.43
C VAL A 371 2.19 -5.88 -0.59
N VAL A 372 0.98 -5.31 -0.62
CA VAL A 372 0.62 -4.17 -1.49
C VAL A 372 1.39 -2.91 -1.11
N ALA A 373 1.51 -2.61 0.18
CA ALA A 373 2.14 -1.39 0.69
C ALA A 373 3.68 -1.38 0.57
N SER A 374 4.29 -2.54 0.32
CA SER A 374 5.73 -2.68 0.35
C SER A 374 6.28 -3.44 -0.87
N PRO A 375 6.43 -4.78 -0.91
CA PRO A 375 7.02 -5.47 -2.06
C PRO A 375 6.37 -5.19 -3.42
N LEU A 376 5.05 -5.00 -3.48
CA LEU A 376 4.35 -4.69 -4.72
C LEU A 376 4.17 -3.18 -4.96
N MET A 377 4.66 -2.34 -4.04
CA MET A 377 4.59 -0.89 -4.21
C MET A 377 5.67 -0.44 -5.18
N TRP A 378 5.25 0.08 -6.33
CA TRP A 378 6.12 0.47 -7.44
C TRP A 378 7.16 1.56 -7.07
N SER A 379 6.88 2.36 -6.05
CA SER A 379 7.75 3.43 -5.55
C SER A 379 8.69 2.99 -4.42
N LYS A 380 8.75 1.69 -4.08
CA LYS A 380 9.62 1.16 -3.02
C LYS A 380 10.86 0.50 -3.63
N VAL A 381 11.99 0.73 -2.98
CA VAL A 381 13.29 0.22 -3.41
C VAL A 381 13.46 -1.23 -2.93
N TYR A 382 14.03 -2.07 -3.79
CA TYR A 382 14.44 -3.42 -3.47
C TYR A 382 15.91 -3.40 -3.02
N PRO A 383 16.31 -4.15 -1.96
CA PRO A 383 15.51 -5.13 -1.19
C PRO A 383 14.79 -4.59 0.05
N GLU A 384 14.83 -3.28 0.35
CA GLU A 384 14.23 -2.74 1.59
C GLU A 384 12.71 -2.91 1.66
N SER A 385 12.05 -3.05 0.51
CA SER A 385 10.62 -3.40 0.43
C SER A 385 10.31 -4.76 1.08
N MET A 386 11.23 -5.72 1.04
CA MET A 386 11.07 -7.01 1.71
C MET A 386 11.25 -6.87 3.23
N ILE A 387 12.27 -6.11 3.65
CA ILE A 387 12.52 -5.79 5.06
C ILE A 387 11.29 -5.12 5.68
N SER A 388 10.75 -4.13 4.98
CA SER A 388 9.56 -3.39 5.40
C SER A 388 8.34 -4.30 5.56
N PHE A 389 8.15 -5.29 4.69
CA PHE A 389 7.06 -6.27 4.85
C PHE A 389 7.20 -7.08 6.15
N VAL A 390 8.41 -7.55 6.45
CA VAL A 390 8.68 -8.31 7.69
C VAL A 390 8.45 -7.40 8.90
N GLN A 391 8.98 -6.17 8.88
CA GLN A 391 8.81 -5.21 9.98
C GLN A 391 7.34 -4.87 10.22
N PHE A 392 6.55 -4.63 9.16
CA PHE A 392 5.12 -4.37 9.30
C PHE A 392 4.38 -5.58 9.88
N SER A 393 4.76 -6.79 9.47
CA SER A 393 4.16 -8.03 9.97
C SER A 393 4.47 -8.25 11.46
N VAL A 394 5.72 -8.01 11.89
CA VAL A 394 6.15 -8.10 13.29
C VAL A 394 5.48 -7.02 14.14
N ALA A 395 5.49 -5.77 13.70
CA ALA A 395 4.83 -4.65 14.38
C ALA A 395 3.31 -4.86 14.52
N ALA A 396 2.69 -5.63 13.62
CA ALA A 396 1.27 -5.95 13.66
C ALA A 396 0.92 -7.12 14.60
N LEU A 397 1.89 -7.93 15.05
CA LEU A 397 1.65 -9.14 15.85
C LEU A 397 0.71 -8.91 17.05
N PRO A 398 0.85 -7.84 17.86
CA PRO A 398 -0.06 -7.59 18.98
C PRO A 398 -1.52 -7.44 18.53
N VAL A 399 -1.75 -6.75 17.42
CA VAL A 399 -3.08 -6.53 16.83
C VAL A 399 -3.63 -7.82 16.22
N LEU A 400 -2.79 -8.57 15.50
CA LEU A 400 -3.18 -9.84 14.89
C LEU A 400 -3.53 -10.89 15.96
N LEU A 401 -2.77 -10.92 17.07
CA LEU A 401 -3.06 -11.74 18.23
C LEU A 401 -4.39 -11.32 18.87
N LEU A 402 -4.60 -10.02 19.08
CA LEU A 402 -5.86 -9.50 19.64
C LEU A 402 -7.07 -9.88 18.77
N LEU A 403 -6.95 -9.78 17.44
CA LEU A 403 -8.00 -10.22 16.51
C LEU A 403 -8.27 -11.73 16.62
N ARG A 404 -7.22 -12.54 16.81
CA ARG A 404 -7.35 -13.99 16.98
C ARG A 404 -7.99 -14.37 18.31
N LEU A 405 -7.65 -13.67 19.39
CA LEU A 405 -8.18 -13.92 20.74
C LEU A 405 -9.63 -13.47 20.87
N THR A 406 -10.03 -12.41 20.16
CA THR A 406 -11.40 -11.86 20.18
C THR A 406 -12.31 -12.45 19.11
N ARG A 407 -11.87 -13.53 18.45
CA ARG A 407 -12.65 -14.23 17.42
C ARG A 407 -13.72 -15.10 18.06
N ASP A 408 -14.97 -14.90 17.65
CA ASP A 408 -16.07 -15.77 18.04
C ASP A 408 -15.89 -17.14 17.38
N ARG A 409 -15.84 -18.20 18.20
CA ARG A 409 -15.72 -19.59 17.72
C ARG A 409 -17.06 -20.22 17.39
N THR A 410 -18.18 -19.58 17.71
CA THR A 410 -19.51 -20.13 17.53
C THR A 410 -19.97 -19.97 16.07
N PRO A 411 -20.17 -21.06 15.31
CA PRO A 411 -20.65 -20.96 13.95
C PRO A 411 -22.09 -20.41 13.96
N THR A 412 -22.32 -19.33 13.20
CA THR A 412 -23.62 -18.70 12.95
C THR A 412 -24.52 -19.61 12.10
N SER A 413 -24.84 -20.82 12.57
CA SER A 413 -25.77 -21.75 11.95
C SER A 413 -26.92 -22.20 12.88
N ALA A 414 -26.95 -21.76 14.14
CA ALA A 414 -27.95 -22.18 15.12
C ALA A 414 -28.86 -21.04 15.61
N ARG A 415 -29.30 -20.17 14.71
CA ARG A 415 -30.36 -19.19 15.01
C ARG A 415 -31.42 -19.20 13.91
N THR A 416 -31.97 -20.37 13.65
CA THR A 416 -33.32 -20.50 13.08
C THR A 416 -34.29 -19.86 14.07
N PRO A 417 -35.05 -18.82 13.70
CA PRO A 417 -36.15 -18.38 14.53
C PRO A 417 -37.16 -19.52 14.56
N ARG A 418 -37.40 -20.12 15.74
CA ARG A 418 -38.58 -20.94 15.97
C ARG A 418 -39.79 -20.04 15.72
N THR A 419 -40.35 -20.12 14.52
CA THR A 419 -41.73 -19.71 14.25
C THR A 419 -42.60 -20.58 15.15
N ARG A 420 -43.08 -20.01 16.26
CA ARG A 420 -44.24 -20.54 16.96
C ARG A 420 -45.41 -20.36 15.99
N LEU A 421 -45.96 -21.48 15.52
CA LEU A 421 -47.28 -21.48 14.91
C LEU A 421 -48.30 -21.15 16.01
N PRO A 422 -49.24 -20.23 15.78
CA PRO A 422 -50.40 -20.10 16.65
C PRO A 422 -51.30 -21.32 16.48
N THR A 423 -51.67 -21.94 17.61
CA THR A 423 -52.78 -22.89 17.75
C THR A 423 -54.12 -22.20 17.63
#